data_AF-A0A1M4YKF8-F1
#
_entry.id   AF-A0A1M4YKF8-F1
#
_cell.length_a   1.000
_cell.length_b   1.000
_cell.length_c   1.000
_cell.angle_alpha   90.00
_cell.angle_beta   90.00
_cell.angle_gamma   90.00
#
_symmetry.space_group_name_H-M   'P 1'
#
loop_
_entity.id
_entity.type
_entity.pdbx_description
1 polymer ?
#
loop_
_entity_poly.entity_id
_entity_poly.type
_entity_poly.pdbx_seq_one_letter_code
_entity_poly.pdbx_strand_id
1 'polypeptide(L)'
;MITHEGRLKAAFEAGVFVLKLCGDVRLTLCATLDKEAQRLAAMPGLKTVLIDLREATNVDSTALGFLAKVAIAVQERVEHPPTIVVDHPDVRRMLDVMGFSRYFTLVRTPMTEPETLADLPQVESDEQGLQHRILEAHRILMRMNEHNREEFQPLVELLEAQEAKSAH
;
A
#
# COMPACT_ATOMS: atom_id res chain seq x y z
N MET A 1 -19.97 -17.99 4.08
CA MET A 1 -18.83 -17.18 4.55
C MET A 1 -19.11 -15.76 4.12
N ILE A 2 -19.26 -14.83 5.06
CA ILE A 2 -19.41 -13.41 4.73
C ILE A 2 -17.99 -12.91 4.44
N THR A 3 -17.67 -12.70 3.17
CA THR A 3 -16.42 -12.06 2.77
C THR A 3 -16.51 -10.60 3.22
N HIS A 4 -15.71 -10.19 4.20
CA HIS A 4 -15.70 -8.79 4.64
C HIS A 4 -15.05 -7.94 3.54
N GLU A 5 -15.85 -7.11 2.86
CA GLU A 5 -15.37 -6.15 1.87
C GLU A 5 -14.22 -5.30 2.44
N GLY A 6 -13.17 -5.15 1.63
CA GLY A 6 -12.00 -4.35 1.96
C GLY A 6 -12.36 -2.88 2.17
N ARG A 7 -11.86 -2.27 3.25
CA ARG A 7 -12.02 -0.84 3.55
C ARG A 7 -10.68 -0.20 3.88
N LEU A 8 -10.56 1.07 3.49
CA LEU A 8 -9.43 1.93 3.80
C LEU A 8 -9.90 3.08 4.67
N LYS A 9 -9.23 3.28 5.80
CA LYS A 9 -9.47 4.40 6.70
C LYS A 9 -8.19 5.20 6.88
N ALA A 10 -8.29 6.51 6.95
CA ALA A 10 -7.14 7.35 7.23
C ALA A 10 -7.47 8.44 8.25
N ALA A 11 -6.47 8.83 9.02
CA ALA A 11 -6.50 10.01 9.87
C ALA A 11 -5.15 10.73 9.82
N PHE A 12 -5.19 12.04 10.03
CA PHE A 12 -4.00 12.85 10.20
C PHE A 12 -4.19 13.75 11.42
N GLU A 13 -3.32 13.61 12.41
CA GLU A 13 -3.38 14.38 13.63
C GLU A 13 -1.97 14.66 14.16
N ALA A 14 -1.69 15.91 14.52
CA ALA A 14 -0.42 16.34 15.10
C ALA A 14 0.86 15.92 14.33
N GLY A 15 0.78 15.78 13.00
CA GLY A 15 1.90 15.35 12.16
C GLY A 15 2.04 13.82 12.05
N VAL A 16 1.15 13.06 12.66
CA VAL A 16 1.06 11.61 12.53
C VAL A 16 -0.04 11.27 11.55
N PHE A 17 0.32 10.55 10.49
CA PHE A 17 -0.64 9.96 9.57
C PHE A 17 -0.87 8.49 9.90
N VAL A 18 -2.13 8.09 10.04
CA VAL A 18 -2.54 6.71 10.28
C VAL A 18 -3.36 6.23 9.11
N LEU A 19 -2.96 5.11 8.50
CA LEU A 19 -3.73 4.40 7.49
C LEU A 19 -4.10 3.02 8.02
N LYS A 20 -5.39 2.70 8.01
CA LYS A 20 -5.91 1.41 8.47
C LYS A 20 -6.56 0.65 7.31
N LEU A 21 -6.10 -0.58 7.10
CA LEU A 21 -6.59 -1.52 6.09
C LEU A 21 -7.41 -2.59 6.81
N CYS A 22 -8.69 -2.71 6.45
CA CYS A 22 -9.62 -3.67 7.05
C CYS A 22 -10.15 -4.64 5.98
N GLY A 23 -10.32 -5.92 6.31
CA GLY A 23 -10.94 -6.92 5.45
C GLY A 23 -10.05 -7.41 4.30
N ASP A 24 -10.67 -7.76 3.18
CA ASP A 24 -10.00 -8.26 1.98
C ASP A 24 -9.60 -7.10 1.06
N VAL A 25 -8.35 -6.63 1.20
CA VAL A 25 -7.85 -5.47 0.46
C VAL A 25 -7.30 -5.92 -0.90
N ARG A 26 -8.06 -5.60 -1.95
CA ARG A 26 -7.77 -5.97 -3.34
C ARG A 26 -7.60 -4.76 -4.26
N LEU A 27 -7.21 -5.05 -5.49
CA LEU A 27 -7.13 -4.20 -6.68
C LEU A 27 -8.22 -3.11 -6.78
N THR A 28 -9.44 -3.40 -6.36
CA THR A 28 -10.59 -2.49 -6.43
C THR A 28 -10.38 -1.17 -5.68
N LEU A 29 -9.41 -1.12 -4.77
CA LEU A 29 -9.07 0.06 -3.98
C LEU A 29 -7.82 0.81 -4.49
N CYS A 30 -7.21 0.36 -5.59
CA CYS A 30 -5.95 0.88 -6.10
C CYS A 30 -5.97 2.39 -6.37
N ALA A 31 -7.05 2.91 -6.95
CA ALA A 31 -7.17 4.33 -7.26
C ALA A 31 -7.26 5.21 -6.02
N THR A 32 -7.95 4.73 -4.97
CA THR A 32 -8.01 5.40 -3.66
C THR A 32 -6.64 5.41 -2.99
N LEU A 33 -5.96 4.26 -3.00
CA LEU A 33 -4.62 4.10 -2.45
C LEU A 33 -3.64 5.09 -3.11
N ASP A 34 -3.55 5.07 -4.44
CA ASP A 34 -2.61 5.93 -5.16
C ASP A 34 -2.88 7.44 -4.95
N LYS A 35 -4.14 7.85 -4.86
CA LYS A 35 -4.51 9.24 -4.52
C LYS A 35 -4.02 9.62 -3.12
N GLU A 36 -4.14 8.72 -2.14
CA GLU A 36 -3.66 8.97 -0.78
C GLU A 36 -2.13 9.00 -0.69
N ALA A 37 -1.42 8.19 -1.49
CA ALA A 37 0.05 8.29 -1.58
C ALA A 37 0.50 9.67 -2.07
N GLN A 38 -0.15 10.21 -3.11
CA GLN A 38 0.14 11.55 -3.61
C GLN A 38 -0.20 12.62 -2.57
N ARG A 39 -1.33 12.47 -1.87
CA ARG A 39 -1.74 13.39 -0.80
C ARG A 39 -0.74 13.40 0.35
N LEU A 40 -0.26 12.23 0.78
CA LEU A 40 0.80 12.09 1.77
C LEU A 40 2.10 12.77 1.32
N ALA A 41 2.49 12.53 0.07
CA ALA A 41 3.68 13.11 -0.53
C ALA A 41 3.64 14.65 -0.55
N ALA A 42 2.44 15.26 -0.61
CA ALA A 42 2.26 16.71 -0.59
C ALA A 42 1.91 17.28 0.80
N MET A 43 1.73 16.44 1.82
CA MET A 43 1.23 16.88 3.13
C MET A 43 2.29 17.68 3.89
N PRO A 44 2.03 18.93 4.31
CA PRO A 44 2.95 19.70 5.16
C PRO A 44 2.87 19.22 6.61
N GLY A 45 4.01 19.20 7.30
CA GLY A 45 4.08 18.84 8.72
C GLY A 45 3.97 17.33 9.03
N LEU A 46 4.08 16.47 8.02
CA LEU A 46 4.15 15.02 8.20
C LEU A 46 5.46 14.65 8.91
N LYS A 47 5.36 13.98 10.07
CA LYS A 47 6.50 13.52 10.88
C LYS A 47 6.62 12.01 10.90
N THR A 48 5.47 11.32 10.96
CA THR A 48 5.41 9.86 11.09
C THR A 48 4.23 9.32 10.29
N VAL A 49 4.42 8.13 9.71
CA VAL A 49 3.38 7.37 9.04
C VAL A 49 3.22 6.01 9.74
N LEU A 50 1.98 5.66 10.05
CA LEU A 50 1.58 4.43 10.71
C LEU A 50 0.56 3.71 9.83
N ILE A 51 0.78 2.42 9.59
CA ILE A 51 -0.04 1.58 8.74
C ILE A 51 -0.54 0.42 9.58
N ASP A 52 -1.84 0.38 9.83
CA ASP A 52 -2.51 -0.65 10.61
C ASP A 52 -3.12 -1.71 9.69
N LEU A 53 -2.57 -2.92 9.74
CA LEU A 53 -3.01 -4.10 9.00
C LEU A 53 -3.63 -5.16 9.92
N ARG A 54 -3.94 -4.84 11.19
CA ARG A 54 -4.44 -5.83 12.15
C ARG A 54 -5.79 -6.43 11.76
N GLU A 55 -6.63 -5.64 11.12
CA GLU A 55 -7.95 -6.08 10.63
C GLU A 55 -7.92 -6.52 9.16
N ALA A 56 -6.75 -6.52 8.51
CA ALA A 56 -6.61 -7.00 7.15
C ALA A 56 -6.56 -8.53 7.15
N THR A 57 -7.52 -9.16 6.47
CA THR A 57 -7.59 -10.63 6.34
C THR A 57 -6.83 -11.12 5.12
N ASN A 58 -6.67 -10.26 4.11
CA ASN A 58 -5.91 -10.54 2.90
C ASN A 58 -5.39 -9.23 2.30
N VAL A 59 -4.17 -9.27 1.74
CA VAL A 59 -3.49 -8.13 1.13
C VAL A 59 -2.90 -8.60 -0.18
N ASP A 60 -3.34 -8.03 -1.30
CA ASP A 60 -2.81 -8.38 -2.62
C ASP A 60 -1.54 -7.58 -3.00
N SER A 61 -0.95 -7.91 -4.14
CA SER A 61 0.27 -7.23 -4.64
C SER A 61 0.05 -5.74 -4.92
N THR A 62 -1.19 -5.30 -5.15
CA THR A 62 -1.51 -3.90 -5.43
C THR A 62 -1.51 -3.08 -4.15
N ALA A 63 -2.12 -3.62 -3.08
CA ALA A 63 -2.05 -3.03 -1.76
C ALA A 63 -0.59 -2.96 -1.27
N LEU A 64 0.20 -4.02 -1.48
CA LEU A 64 1.64 -4.00 -1.19
C LEU A 64 2.39 -2.94 -2.00
N GLY A 65 2.18 -2.84 -3.31
CA GLY A 65 2.85 -1.84 -4.14
C GLY A 65 2.50 -0.42 -3.73
N PHE A 66 1.27 -0.16 -3.25
CA PHE A 66 0.93 1.10 -2.63
C PHE A 66 1.71 1.34 -1.32
N LEU A 67 1.79 0.36 -0.42
CA LEU A 67 2.57 0.51 0.81
C LEU A 67 4.01 0.89 0.44
N ALA A 68 4.61 0.20 -0.53
CA ALA A 68 5.94 0.55 -1.02
C ALA A 68 6.02 1.98 -1.58
N LYS A 69 5.00 2.42 -2.34
CA LYS A 69 4.90 3.80 -2.86
C LYS A 69 4.84 4.82 -1.73
N VAL A 70 4.08 4.55 -0.66
CA VAL A 70 4.05 5.39 0.55
C VAL A 70 5.42 5.46 1.19
N ALA A 71 6.09 4.32 1.40
CA ALA A 71 7.43 4.29 1.97
C ALA A 71 8.39 5.20 1.20
N ILE A 72 8.44 5.04 -0.12
CA ILE A 72 9.32 5.84 -0.99
C ILE A 72 8.93 7.32 -0.94
N ALA A 73 7.64 7.64 -1.01
CA ALA A 73 7.14 9.02 -1.04
C ALA A 73 7.43 9.79 0.25
N VAL A 74 7.49 9.09 1.40
CA VAL A 74 7.74 9.73 2.70
C VAL A 74 9.18 9.62 3.16
N GLN A 75 9.99 8.72 2.59
CA GLN A 75 11.36 8.40 3.02
C GLN A 75 12.27 9.64 3.21
N GLU A 76 12.14 10.66 2.36
CA GLU A 76 12.94 11.90 2.44
C GLU A 76 12.30 13.01 3.30
N ARG A 77 11.07 12.79 3.80
CA ARG A 77 10.25 13.80 4.48
C ARG A 77 10.00 13.50 5.96
N VAL A 78 10.00 12.22 6.36
CA VAL A 78 9.77 11.80 7.75
C VAL A 78 11.09 11.54 8.46
N GLU A 79 11.16 11.89 9.76
CA GLU A 79 12.35 11.67 10.59
C GLU A 79 12.58 10.17 10.89
N HIS A 80 11.52 9.38 10.80
CA HIS A 80 11.52 7.95 11.09
C HIS A 80 10.89 7.15 9.96
N PRO A 81 11.40 5.95 9.66
CA PRO A 81 10.79 5.09 8.66
C PRO A 81 9.33 4.79 9.06
N PRO A 82 8.41 4.73 8.08
CA PRO A 82 7.03 4.40 8.34
C PRO A 82 6.89 3.07 9.10
N THR A 83 5.85 2.95 9.92
CA THR A 83 5.63 1.80 10.79
C THR A 83 4.43 1.00 10.32
N ILE A 84 4.57 -0.33 10.20
CA ILE A 84 3.46 -1.25 9.92
C ILE A 84 3.13 -2.02 11.20
N VAL A 85 1.87 -1.96 11.62
CA VAL A 85 1.30 -2.79 12.68
C VAL A 85 0.59 -3.97 12.03
N VAL A 86 1.08 -5.18 12.30
CA VAL A 86 0.53 -6.41 11.72
C VAL A 86 0.51 -7.53 12.75
N ASP A 87 -0.67 -8.08 13.00
CA ASP A 87 -0.83 -9.21 13.93
C ASP A 87 -0.96 -10.54 13.18
N HIS A 88 -1.52 -10.53 11.97
CA HIS A 88 -1.73 -11.73 11.15
C HIS A 88 -0.39 -12.34 10.69
N PRO A 89 -0.05 -13.58 11.09
CA PRO A 89 1.27 -14.18 10.84
C PRO A 89 1.54 -14.37 9.34
N ASP A 90 0.54 -14.71 8.54
CA ASP A 90 0.71 -14.90 7.10
C ASP A 90 1.01 -13.57 6.37
N VAL A 91 0.29 -12.50 6.71
CA VAL A 91 0.54 -11.15 6.16
C VAL A 91 1.92 -10.66 6.59
N ARG A 92 2.32 -10.92 7.84
CA ARG A 92 3.67 -10.59 8.30
C ARG A 92 4.75 -11.33 7.51
N ARG A 93 4.59 -12.64 7.33
CA ARG A 93 5.53 -13.45 6.54
C ARG A 93 5.62 -12.96 5.10
N MET A 94 4.49 -12.60 4.50
CA MET A 94 4.43 -12.00 3.17
C MET A 94 5.23 -10.69 3.11
N LEU A 95 5.05 -9.77 4.08
CA LEU A 95 5.80 -8.52 4.16
C LEU A 95 7.32 -8.76 4.29
N ASP A 96 7.73 -9.73 5.11
CA ASP A 96 9.14 -10.11 5.27
C ASP A 96 9.73 -10.66 3.94
N VAL A 97 9.02 -11.58 3.27
CA VAL A 97 9.44 -12.14 1.96
C VAL A 97 9.56 -11.03 0.91
N MET A 98 8.63 -10.09 0.91
CA MET A 98 8.61 -8.95 -0.02
C MET A 98 9.67 -7.89 0.31
N GLY A 99 10.41 -8.02 1.42
CA GLY A 99 11.49 -7.12 1.82
C GLY A 99 11.03 -5.80 2.44
N PHE A 100 9.79 -5.73 2.95
CA PHE A 100 9.24 -4.51 3.55
C PHE A 100 9.98 -4.09 4.81
N SER A 101 10.59 -5.03 5.52
CA SER A 101 11.35 -4.80 6.75
C SER A 101 12.58 -3.89 6.55
N ARG A 102 12.98 -3.61 5.30
CA ARG A 102 14.01 -2.62 4.96
C ARG A 102 13.51 -1.18 4.89
N TYR A 103 12.22 -0.99 4.59
CA TYR A 103 11.60 0.31 4.38
C TYR A 103 10.65 0.69 5.51
N PHE A 104 10.21 -0.30 6.29
CA PHE A 104 9.25 -0.14 7.36
C PHE A 104 9.75 -0.74 8.67
N THR A 105 9.37 -0.10 9.77
CA THR A 105 9.43 -0.73 11.09
C THR A 105 8.20 -1.62 11.26
N LEU A 106 8.40 -2.92 11.39
CA LEU A 106 7.32 -3.88 11.68
C LEU A 106 7.16 -4.01 13.20
N VAL A 107 6.00 -3.65 13.72
CA VAL A 107 5.70 -3.76 15.15
C VAL A 107 4.46 -4.61 15.42
N ARG A 108 4.47 -5.28 16.57
CA ARG A 108 3.28 -5.89 17.17
C ARG A 108 2.73 -4.97 18.24
N THR A 109 1.41 -4.98 18.37
CA THR A 109 0.58 -4.24 19.32
C THR A 109 1.15 -4.33 20.77
N PRO A 110 1.02 -3.26 21.60
CA PRO A 110 0.10 -2.13 21.44
C PRO A 110 0.73 -0.81 21.03
N MET A 111 0.08 -0.15 20.07
CA MET A 111 0.16 1.30 19.84
C MET A 111 -1.22 1.91 20.07
N THR A 112 -1.25 3.12 20.62
CA THR A 112 -2.47 3.90 20.88
C THR A 112 -3.07 4.34 19.55
N GLU A 113 -4.33 3.97 19.26
CA GLU A 113 -5.06 4.44 18.08
C GLU A 113 -5.50 5.90 18.28
N PRO A 114 -5.51 6.75 17.24
CA PRO A 114 -6.19 8.05 17.31
C PRO A 114 -7.72 7.86 17.41
N GLU A 115 -8.39 8.74 18.17
CA GLU A 115 -9.81 8.58 18.54
C GLU A 115 -10.79 8.69 17.35
N THR A 116 -10.36 9.23 16.20
CA THR A 116 -11.21 9.40 15.01
C THR A 116 -10.51 9.05 13.70
N LEU A 117 -10.80 7.87 13.14
CA LEU A 117 -10.43 7.45 11.78
C LEU A 117 -11.63 7.63 10.84
N ALA A 118 -11.43 8.25 9.67
CA ALA A 118 -12.49 8.41 8.66
C ALA A 118 -12.32 7.41 7.50
N ASP A 119 -13.42 6.89 6.97
CA ASP A 119 -13.40 6.09 5.74
C ASP A 119 -13.00 6.96 4.54
N LEU A 120 -12.11 6.43 3.70
CA LEU A 120 -11.69 7.10 2.47
C LEU A 120 -12.71 6.84 1.36
N PRO A 121 -13.06 7.87 0.55
CA PRO A 121 -13.96 7.67 -0.57
C PRO A 121 -13.33 6.74 -1.61
N GLN A 122 -14.10 5.74 -2.06
CA GLN A 122 -13.68 4.91 -3.20
C GLN A 122 -13.60 5.79 -4.46
N VAL A 123 -12.47 5.74 -5.14
CA VAL A 123 -12.26 6.43 -6.41
C VAL A 123 -12.53 5.44 -7.52
N GLU A 124 -13.53 5.70 -8.36
CA GLU A 124 -13.74 4.94 -9.59
C GLU A 124 -12.58 5.19 -10.55
N SER A 125 -12.02 4.12 -11.11
CA SER A 125 -10.98 4.16 -12.12
C SER A 125 -11.42 3.39 -13.36
N ASP A 126 -11.16 3.96 -14.53
CA ASP A 126 -11.33 3.27 -15.81
C ASP A 126 -10.31 2.12 -15.96
N GLU A 127 -10.57 1.18 -16.88
CA GLU A 127 -9.71 0.00 -17.08
C GLU A 127 -8.25 0.39 -17.39
N GLN A 128 -8.03 1.45 -18.17
CA GLN A 128 -6.68 1.90 -18.52
C GLN A 128 -5.94 2.51 -17.32
N GLY A 129 -6.61 3.34 -16.53
CA GLY A 129 -6.06 3.91 -15.30
C GLY A 129 -5.81 2.85 -14.22
N LEU A 130 -6.57 1.76 -14.21
CA LEU A 130 -6.34 0.62 -13.34
C LEU A 130 -5.07 -0.15 -13.76
N GLN A 131 -4.95 -0.48 -15.05
CA GLN A 131 -3.79 -1.20 -15.60
C GLN A 131 -2.48 -0.45 -15.35
N HIS A 132 -2.47 0.87 -15.57
CA HIS A 132 -1.30 1.70 -15.34
C HIS A 132 -0.84 1.69 -13.87
N ARG A 133 -1.79 1.77 -12.93
CA ARG A 133 -1.47 1.74 -11.48
C ARG A 133 -0.99 0.35 -11.03
N ILE A 134 -1.51 -0.72 -11.62
CA ILE A 134 -1.01 -2.09 -11.39
C ILE A 134 0.45 -2.18 -11.82
N LEU A 135 0.76 -1.71 -13.03
CA LEU A 135 2.13 -1.71 -13.56
C LEU A 135 3.07 -0.88 -12.69
N GLU A 136 2.66 0.31 -12.26
CA GLU A 136 3.42 1.13 -11.32
C GLU A 136 3.70 0.39 -10.01
N ALA A 137 2.68 -0.19 -9.38
CA ALA A 137 2.79 -0.93 -8.13
C ALA A 137 3.79 -2.08 -8.24
N HIS A 138 3.72 -2.89 -9.29
CA HIS A 138 4.63 -4.01 -9.50
C HIS A 138 6.04 -3.55 -9.83
N ARG A 139 6.23 -2.50 -10.64
CA ARG A 139 7.56 -1.93 -10.90
C ARG A 139 8.24 -1.43 -9.62
N ILE A 140 7.47 -0.85 -8.70
CA ILE A 140 7.99 -0.46 -7.38
C ILE A 140 8.42 -1.69 -6.59
N LEU A 141 7.59 -2.73 -6.52
CA LEU A 141 7.92 -3.98 -5.81
C LEU A 141 9.19 -4.64 -6.39
N MET A 142 9.34 -4.67 -7.72
CA MET A 142 10.53 -5.20 -8.41
C MET A 142 11.82 -4.43 -8.09
N ARG A 143 11.71 -3.15 -7.69
CA ARG A 143 12.86 -2.34 -7.28
C ARG A 143 13.27 -2.55 -5.82
N MET A 144 12.43 -3.22 -5.02
CA MET A 144 12.70 -3.42 -3.59
C MET A 144 13.73 -4.54 -3.34
N ASN A 145 13.68 -5.63 -4.11
CA ASN A 145 14.65 -6.73 -4.02
C ASN A 145 14.66 -7.59 -5.31
N GLU A 146 15.71 -8.39 -5.50
CA GLU A 146 15.87 -9.25 -6.69
C GLU A 146 14.81 -10.35 -6.80
N HIS A 147 14.34 -10.90 -5.68
CA HIS A 147 13.28 -11.92 -5.66
C HIS A 147 11.96 -11.38 -6.24
N ASN A 148 11.53 -10.18 -5.82
CA ASN A 148 10.35 -9.51 -6.37
C ASN A 148 10.53 -9.17 -7.85
N ARG A 149 11.75 -8.83 -8.27
CA ARG A 149 12.05 -8.60 -9.69
C ARG A 149 11.79 -9.87 -10.50
N GLU A 150 12.35 -11.00 -10.10
CA GLU A 150 12.20 -12.27 -10.81
C GLU A 150 10.75 -12.75 -10.85
N GLU A 151 10.02 -12.65 -9.72
CA GLU A 151 8.61 -13.07 -9.62
C GLU A 151 7.66 -12.22 -10.48
N PHE A 152 7.82 -10.89 -10.47
CA PHE A 152 6.86 -9.99 -11.12
C PHE A 152 7.24 -9.57 -12.54
N GLN A 153 8.48 -9.80 -12.96
CA GLN A 153 8.93 -9.46 -14.32
C GLN A 153 8.06 -10.08 -15.44
N PRO A 154 7.70 -11.38 -15.40
CA PRO A 154 6.86 -11.96 -16.45
C PRO A 154 5.47 -11.33 -16.52
N LEU A 155 4.90 -10.95 -15.38
CA LEU A 155 3.58 -10.32 -15.31
C LEU A 155 3.59 -8.90 -15.86
N VAL A 156 4.63 -8.12 -15.52
CA VAL A 156 4.80 -6.74 -16.01
C VAL A 156 5.01 -6.73 -17.53
N GLU A 157 5.89 -7.60 -18.05
CA GLU A 157 6.14 -7.69 -19.50
C GLU A 157 4.87 -8.05 -20.29
N LEU A 158 4.03 -8.95 -19.75
CA LEU A 158 2.77 -9.34 -20.37
C LEU A 158 1.75 -8.18 -20.39
N LEU A 159 1.61 -7.46 -19.28
CA LEU A 159 0.70 -6.32 -19.17
C LEU A 159 1.14 -5.14 -20.05
N GLU A 160 2.45 -4.87 -20.17
CA GLU A 160 3.00 -3.83 -21.06
C GLU A 160 2.79 -4.19 -22.55
N ALA A 161 2.96 -5.46 -22.91
CA ALA A 161 2.69 -5.92 -24.28
C ALA A 161 1.20 -5.82 -24.67
N GLN A 162 0.30 -5.92 -23.68
CA GLN A 162 -1.14 -5.71 -23.89
C GLN A 162 -1.48 -4.23 -24.08
N GLU A 163 -0.91 -3.31 -23.28
CA GLU A 163 -1.09 -1.86 -23.49
C GLU A 163 -0.64 -1.42 -24.89
N ALA A 164 0.52 -1.91 -25.34
CA ALA A 164 1.06 -1.59 -26.66
C ALA A 164 0.17 -2.08 -27.83
N LYS A 165 -0.59 -3.17 -27.64
CA LYS A 165 -1.54 -3.70 -28.63
C LYS A 165 -2.88 -2.95 -28.64
N SER A 166 -3.32 -2.42 -27.51
CA SER A 166 -4.58 -1.69 -27.39
C SER A 166 -4.47 -0.22 -27.84
N ALA A 167 -3.25 0.31 -27.96
CA ALA A 167 -2.95 1.65 -28.45
C ALA A 167 -2.79 1.73 -30.00
N HIS A 168 -3.03 0.63 -30.73
CA HIS A 168 -2.92 0.51 -32.19
C HIS A 168 -4.27 0.13 -32.80
#